data_AF-A0A8T5TD39-F1
#
_entry.id   AF-A0A8T5TD39-F1
#
_cell.length_a   1.000
_cell.length_b   1.000
_cell.length_c   1.000
_cell.angle_alpha   90.00
_cell.angle_beta   90.00
_cell.angle_gamma   90.00
#
_symmetry.space_group_name_H-M   'P 1'
#
loop_
_entity.id
_entity.type
_entity.pdbx_description
1 polymer ?
#
loop_
_entity_poly.entity_id
_entity_poly.type
_entity_poly.pdbx_seq_one_letter_code
_entity_poly.pdbx_strand_id
1 'polypeptide(L)'
;MLNDILLPSIGVLLLIFRFWLSTFKLKDELQFRRFYVSRLVNYFFCLSIIFNFKNPVFNVILAVCFPAMIFTSTWDVNFYRHFKGRPYWKKNKGWLLVERITMHPPILVGGLFIYITGIWNYVPPRNLLVFAIGILVVYPSSYFLDIRLRKRYEWPNGRDLLLVMLISTLGFSMYYIFY
;
A
#
# COMPACT_ATOMS: atom_id res chain seq x y z
N MET A 1 -11.92 2.00 24.40
CA MET A 1 -11.22 0.91 25.12
C MET A 1 -11.11 -0.36 24.29
N LEU A 2 -12.20 -1.07 23.92
CA LEU A 2 -12.09 -2.30 23.11
C LEU A 2 -11.43 -2.04 21.74
N ASN A 3 -11.83 -0.96 21.04
CA ASN A 3 -11.22 -0.57 19.77
C ASN A 3 -9.75 -0.14 19.89
N ASP A 4 -9.35 0.40 21.04
CA ASP A 4 -7.96 0.84 21.30
C ASP A 4 -6.99 -0.33 21.51
N ILE A 5 -7.51 -1.55 21.67
CA ILE A 5 -6.71 -2.77 21.80
C ILE A 5 -6.90 -3.65 20.56
N LEU A 6 -8.15 -3.84 20.13
CA LEU A 6 -8.50 -4.75 19.04
C LEU A 6 -7.85 -4.35 17.70
N LEU A 7 -7.98 -3.08 17.30
CA LEU A 7 -7.41 -2.61 16.04
C LEU A 7 -5.88 -2.75 16.06
N PRO A 8 -5.17 -2.27 17.10
CA PRO A 8 -3.73 -2.49 17.17
C PRO A 8 -3.30 -3.96 17.10
N SER A 9 -3.99 -4.85 17.82
CA SER A 9 -3.70 -6.29 17.76
C SER A 9 -3.89 -6.86 16.36
N ILE A 10 -4.98 -6.51 15.67
CA ILE A 10 -5.20 -6.90 14.27
C ILE A 10 -4.07 -6.36 13.38
N GLY A 11 -3.68 -5.10 13.55
CA GLY A 11 -2.59 -4.48 12.80
C GLY A 11 -1.24 -5.19 12.98
N VAL A 12 -0.90 -5.57 14.22
CA VAL A 12 0.32 -6.34 14.52
C VAL A 12 0.26 -7.73 13.88
N LEU A 13 -0.86 -8.44 14.02
CA LEU A 13 -1.04 -9.77 13.43
C LEU A 13 -0.94 -9.71 11.91
N LEU A 14 -1.59 -8.73 11.27
CA LEU A 14 -1.49 -8.49 9.84
C LEU A 14 -0.05 -8.17 9.43
N LEU A 15 0.65 -7.29 10.15
CA LEU A 15 2.03 -6.93 9.82
C LEU A 15 2.96 -8.16 9.87
N ILE A 16 2.90 -8.95 10.95
CA ILE A 16 3.69 -10.18 11.11
C ILE A 16 3.34 -11.17 10.00
N PHE A 17 2.05 -11.40 9.76
CA PHE A 17 1.58 -12.30 8.72
C PHE A 17 2.08 -11.88 7.34
N ARG A 18 1.99 -10.58 7.01
CA ARG A 18 2.42 -10.04 5.71
C ARG A 18 3.92 -10.15 5.53
N PHE A 19 4.70 -9.79 6.55
CA PHE A 19 6.14 -9.95 6.53
C PHE A 19 6.54 -11.41 6.35
N TRP A 20 5.92 -12.33 7.11
CA TRP A 20 6.16 -13.76 6.97
C TRP A 20 5.84 -14.26 5.55
N LEU A 21 4.68 -13.86 5.03
CA LEU A 21 4.17 -14.30 3.75
C LEU A 21 5.07 -13.86 2.59
N SER A 22 5.49 -12.59 2.55
CA SER A 22 6.29 -12.05 1.45
C SER A 22 7.79 -12.34 1.55
N THR A 23 8.33 -12.44 2.77
CA THR A 23 9.78 -12.57 2.99
C THR A 23 10.23 -14.02 3.03
N PHE A 24 9.41 -14.91 3.60
CA PHE A 24 9.76 -16.31 3.80
C PHE A 24 8.87 -17.25 2.97
N LYS A 25 7.54 -17.16 3.09
CA LYS A 25 6.65 -18.17 2.52
C LYS A 25 6.60 -18.15 0.98
N LEU A 26 6.61 -16.96 0.39
CA LEU A 26 6.51 -16.75 -1.07
C LEU A 26 7.77 -16.14 -1.67
N LYS A 27 8.92 -16.32 -1.03
CA LYS A 27 10.20 -15.72 -1.46
C LYS A 27 10.53 -16.06 -2.91
N ASP A 28 10.35 -17.33 -3.29
CA ASP A 28 10.71 -17.85 -4.60
C ASP A 28 9.68 -17.48 -5.68
N GLU A 29 8.39 -17.38 -5.32
CA GLU A 29 7.33 -16.98 -6.24
C GLU A 29 7.33 -15.47 -6.48
N LEU A 30 7.60 -14.67 -5.45
CA LEU A 30 7.62 -13.22 -5.56
C LEU A 30 8.94 -12.71 -6.14
N GLN A 31 10.08 -13.33 -5.81
CA GLN A 31 11.41 -12.87 -6.23
C GLN A 31 11.56 -11.37 -5.94
N PHE A 32 11.94 -10.56 -6.94
CA PHE A 32 12.03 -9.10 -6.81
C PHE A 32 10.68 -8.41 -6.55
N ARG A 33 9.54 -9.06 -6.87
CA ARG A 33 8.19 -8.48 -6.67
C ARG A 33 7.88 -8.25 -5.19
N ARG A 34 8.58 -8.93 -4.27
CA ARG A 34 8.41 -8.74 -2.81
C ARG A 34 8.66 -7.30 -2.36
N PHE A 35 9.37 -6.51 -3.15
CA PHE A 35 9.70 -5.11 -2.87
C PHE A 35 8.86 -4.09 -3.66
N TYR A 36 7.77 -4.52 -4.29
CA TYR A 36 6.86 -3.61 -4.98
C TYR A 36 6.23 -2.61 -4.02
N VAL A 37 5.96 -1.39 -4.52
CA VAL A 37 5.29 -0.32 -3.78
C VAL A 37 4.00 -0.79 -3.12
N SER A 38 3.19 -1.65 -3.76
CA SER A 38 1.94 -2.15 -3.16
C SER A 38 2.17 -2.91 -1.85
N ARG A 39 3.30 -3.62 -1.70
CA ARG A 39 3.67 -4.30 -0.45
C ARG A 39 4.20 -3.31 0.58
N LEU A 40 4.97 -2.31 0.16
CA LEU A 40 5.41 -1.23 1.02
C LEU A 40 4.22 -0.46 1.63
N VAL A 41 3.26 -0.05 0.78
CA VAL A 41 2.03 0.62 1.21
C VAL A 41 1.20 -0.27 2.13
N ASN A 42 1.18 -1.58 1.89
CA ASN A 42 0.50 -2.51 2.80
C ASN A 42 1.13 -2.54 4.20
N TYR A 43 2.45 -2.42 4.32
CA TYR A 43 3.10 -2.29 5.63
C TYR A 43 2.71 -0.99 6.33
N PHE A 44 2.69 0.14 5.61
CA PHE A 44 2.20 1.40 6.16
C PHE A 44 0.71 1.36 6.53
N PHE A 45 -0.09 0.56 5.82
CA PHE A 45 -1.48 0.30 6.18
C PHE A 45 -1.59 -0.46 7.49
N CYS A 46 -0.81 -1.52 7.66
CA CYS A 46 -0.75 -2.26 8.93
C CYS A 46 -0.28 -1.34 10.08
N LEU A 47 0.73 -0.50 9.85
CA LEU A 47 1.18 0.49 10.84
C LEU A 47 0.06 1.49 11.17
N SER A 48 -0.69 1.97 10.18
CA SER A 48 -1.84 2.86 10.43
C SER A 48 -2.87 2.19 11.32
N ILE A 49 -3.19 0.92 11.09
CA ILE A 49 -4.07 0.12 11.97
C ILE A 49 -3.47 -0.04 13.37
N ILE A 50 -2.16 -0.33 13.48
CA ILE A 50 -1.45 -0.46 14.76
C ILE A 50 -1.61 0.80 15.62
N PHE A 51 -1.56 1.98 14.99
CA PHE A 51 -1.75 3.25 15.66
C PHE A 51 -3.21 3.73 15.67
N ASN A 52 -4.16 2.85 15.35
CA ASN A 52 -5.60 3.16 15.28
C ASN A 52 -5.89 4.42 14.42
N PHE A 53 -5.17 4.57 13.31
CA PHE A 53 -5.16 5.73 12.42
C PHE A 53 -4.88 7.08 13.10
N LYS A 54 -4.29 7.09 14.30
CA LYS A 54 -3.93 8.33 15.02
C LYS A 54 -2.60 8.92 14.58
N ASN A 55 -1.76 8.16 13.86
CA ASN A 55 -0.48 8.66 13.34
C ASN A 55 -0.66 9.27 11.94
N PRO A 56 -0.58 10.60 11.81
CA PRO A 56 -0.92 11.27 10.56
C PRO A 56 0.13 11.06 9.46
N VAL A 57 1.37 10.70 9.80
CA VAL A 57 2.42 10.41 8.80
C VAL A 57 2.03 9.16 7.98
N PHE A 58 1.61 8.09 8.64
CA PHE A 58 1.19 6.87 7.93
C PHE A 58 -0.09 7.08 7.14
N ASN A 59 -1.02 7.88 7.67
CA ASN A 59 -2.25 8.23 6.96
C ASN A 59 -1.98 9.06 5.70
N VAL A 60 -1.02 10.02 5.73
CA VAL A 60 -0.57 10.76 4.54
C VAL A 60 -0.06 9.79 3.48
N ILE A 61 0.78 8.83 3.88
CA ILE A 61 1.33 7.83 2.94
C ILE A 61 0.19 7.04 2.29
N LEU A 62 -0.79 6.58 3.09
CA LEU A 62 -1.96 5.86 2.57
C LEU A 62 -2.79 6.71 1.62
N ALA A 63 -3.11 7.95 2.00
CA ALA A 63 -3.89 8.88 1.20
C ALA A 63 -3.25 9.13 -0.17
N VAL A 64 -1.96 9.46 -0.18
CA VAL A 64 -1.20 9.76 -1.41
C VAL A 64 -1.04 8.52 -2.29
N CYS A 65 -0.86 7.34 -1.70
CA CYS A 65 -0.69 6.10 -2.45
C CYS A 65 -2.02 5.47 -2.89
N PHE A 66 -3.15 5.90 -2.32
CA PHE A 66 -4.44 5.26 -2.57
C PHE A 66 -4.84 5.21 -4.06
N PRO A 67 -4.70 6.29 -4.86
CA PRO A 67 -4.95 6.22 -6.30
C PRO A 67 -4.07 5.21 -7.02
N ALA A 68 -2.79 5.12 -6.62
CA ALA A 68 -1.87 4.13 -7.17
C ALA A 68 -2.26 2.69 -6.76
N MET A 69 -2.87 2.51 -5.59
CA MET A 69 -3.41 1.22 -5.12
C MET A 69 -4.67 0.81 -5.88
N ILE A 70 -5.55 1.76 -6.20
CA ILE A 70 -6.68 1.51 -7.12
C ILE A 70 -6.14 1.07 -8.48
N PHE A 71 -5.22 1.84 -9.06
CA PHE A 71 -4.63 1.53 -10.36
C PHE A 71 -3.98 0.14 -10.38
N THR A 72 -3.15 -0.17 -9.38
CA THR A 72 -2.48 -1.48 -9.30
C THR A 72 -3.42 -2.63 -8.95
N SER A 73 -4.54 -2.40 -8.28
CA SER A 73 -5.53 -3.46 -8.00
C SER A 73 -6.25 -3.97 -9.25
N THR A 74 -6.30 -3.18 -10.34
CA THR A 74 -6.83 -3.65 -11.63
C THR A 74 -6.07 -4.88 -12.15
N TRP A 75 -4.80 -5.04 -11.77
CA TRP A 75 -4.01 -6.23 -12.09
C TRP A 75 -4.46 -7.49 -11.38
N ASP A 76 -5.02 -7.34 -10.18
CA ASP A 76 -5.49 -8.47 -9.43
C ASP A 76 -6.68 -9.12 -10.16
N VAL A 77 -7.47 -8.36 -10.93
CA VAL A 77 -8.51 -8.90 -11.80
C VAL A 77 -7.93 -9.90 -12.81
N ASN A 78 -6.85 -9.54 -13.50
CA ASN A 78 -6.18 -10.43 -14.44
C ASN A 78 -5.49 -11.61 -13.74
N PHE A 79 -5.00 -11.42 -12.52
CA PHE A 79 -4.50 -12.52 -11.69
C PHE A 79 -5.61 -13.52 -11.38
N TYR A 80 -6.74 -13.07 -10.85
CA TYR A 80 -7.86 -13.93 -10.44
C TYR A 80 -8.49 -14.66 -11.64
N ARG A 81 -8.70 -13.96 -12.77
CA ARG A 81 -9.24 -14.56 -14.00
C ARG A 81 -8.42 -15.76 -14.50
N HIS A 82 -7.10 -15.64 -14.46
CA HIS A 82 -6.20 -16.67 -14.98
C HIS A 82 -5.61 -17.57 -13.87
N PHE A 83 -6.05 -17.41 -12.62
CA PHE A 83 -5.43 -18.08 -11.48
C PHE A 83 -5.45 -19.60 -11.62
N LYS A 84 -6.56 -20.18 -12.09
CA LYS A 84 -6.69 -21.63 -12.29
C LYS A 84 -5.75 -22.16 -13.37
N GLY A 85 -5.55 -21.44 -14.48
CA GLY A 85 -4.82 -21.90 -15.66
C GLY A 85 -3.31 -21.64 -15.71
N ARG A 86 -2.73 -20.92 -14.74
CA ARG A 86 -1.28 -20.63 -14.75
C ARG A 86 -0.44 -21.90 -14.50
N PRO A 87 0.51 -22.26 -15.39
CA PRO A 87 1.32 -23.47 -15.25
C PRO A 87 2.42 -23.35 -14.19
N TYR A 88 2.78 -22.12 -13.81
CA TYR A 88 3.80 -21.78 -12.81
C TYR A 88 3.19 -21.58 -11.40
N TRP A 89 4.02 -21.68 -10.37
CA TRP A 89 3.65 -21.55 -8.94
C TRP A 89 2.72 -22.64 -8.38
N LYS A 90 2.77 -23.86 -8.92
CA LYS A 90 1.91 -24.98 -8.46
C LYS A 90 2.04 -25.27 -6.95
N LYS A 91 3.25 -25.18 -6.38
CA LYS A 91 3.53 -25.51 -4.96
C LYS A 91 2.86 -24.57 -3.96
N ASN A 92 2.96 -23.24 -4.16
CA ASN A 92 2.42 -22.24 -3.24
C ASN A 92 1.23 -21.47 -3.82
N LYS A 93 0.48 -22.10 -4.74
CA LYS A 93 -0.63 -21.46 -5.46
C LYS A 93 -1.66 -20.84 -4.52
N GLY A 94 -2.10 -21.58 -3.50
CA GLY A 94 -3.05 -21.07 -2.50
C GLY A 94 -2.50 -19.88 -1.70
N TRP A 95 -1.22 -19.93 -1.33
CA TRP A 95 -0.58 -18.84 -0.59
C TRP A 95 -0.45 -17.56 -1.42
N LEU A 96 -0.23 -17.65 -2.73
CA LEU A 96 -0.28 -16.50 -3.63
C LEU A 96 -1.68 -15.87 -3.69
N LEU A 97 -2.73 -16.67 -3.65
CA LEU A 97 -4.10 -16.16 -3.58
C LEU A 97 -4.31 -15.38 -2.28
N VAL A 98 -3.91 -15.95 -1.15
CA VAL A 98 -3.97 -15.29 0.16
C VAL A 98 -3.16 -14.01 0.17
N GLU A 99 -1.97 -14.00 -0.45
CA GLU A 99 -1.14 -12.80 -0.57
C GLU A 99 -1.84 -11.68 -1.32
N ARG A 100 -2.57 -12.00 -2.39
CA ARG A 100 -3.32 -11.00 -3.17
C ARG A 100 -4.53 -10.47 -2.42
N ILE A 101 -5.32 -11.36 -1.83
CA ILE A 101 -6.52 -11.00 -1.06
C ILE A 101 -6.16 -10.16 0.18
N THR A 102 -5.01 -10.41 0.79
CA THR A 102 -4.53 -9.65 1.96
C THR A 102 -3.68 -8.42 1.58
N MET A 103 -3.48 -8.15 0.29
CA MET A 103 -2.69 -7.00 -0.19
C MET A 103 -3.57 -5.79 -0.51
N HIS A 104 -4.23 -5.77 -1.67
CA HIS A 104 -4.96 -4.59 -2.13
C HIS A 104 -6.33 -4.44 -1.46
N PRO A 105 -7.17 -5.49 -1.32
CA PRO A 105 -8.51 -5.32 -0.76
C PRO A 105 -8.53 -4.62 0.62
N PRO A 106 -7.68 -4.97 1.60
CA PRO A 106 -7.66 -4.27 2.88
C PRO A 106 -7.26 -2.79 2.75
N ILE A 107 -6.26 -2.48 1.91
CA ILE A 107 -5.83 -1.11 1.66
C ILE A 107 -6.93 -0.32 0.95
N LEU A 108 -7.63 -0.94 0.00
CA LEU A 108 -8.71 -0.31 -0.74
C LEU A 108 -9.89 0.03 0.19
N VAL A 109 -10.27 -0.91 1.06
CA VAL A 109 -11.32 -0.70 2.06
C VAL A 109 -10.91 0.38 3.05
N GLY A 110 -9.70 0.31 3.61
CA GLY A 110 -9.23 1.29 4.58
C GLY A 110 -9.00 2.69 4.00
N GLY A 111 -8.45 2.76 2.79
CA GLY A 111 -8.32 4.02 2.06
C GLY A 111 -9.70 4.62 1.76
N LEU A 112 -10.63 3.84 1.22
CA LEU A 112 -11.99 4.31 0.96
C LEU A 112 -12.68 4.80 2.24
N PHE A 113 -12.50 4.10 3.37
CA PHE A 113 -12.99 4.53 4.67
C PHE A 113 -12.44 5.91 5.08
N ILE A 114 -11.13 6.16 4.94
CA ILE A 114 -10.51 7.47 5.20
C ILE A 114 -11.14 8.57 4.32
N TYR A 115 -11.35 8.30 3.04
CA TYR A 115 -11.95 9.27 2.12
C TYR A 115 -13.43 9.56 2.46
N ILE A 116 -14.24 8.54 2.71
CA ILE A 116 -15.67 8.68 3.01
C ILE A 116 -15.91 9.35 4.36
N THR A 117 -15.12 9.00 5.38
CA THR A 117 -15.26 9.59 6.73
C THR A 117 -14.59 10.96 6.85
N GLY A 118 -14.06 11.51 5.76
CA GLY A 118 -13.39 12.79 5.71
C GLY A 118 -11.90 12.65 6.00
N ILE A 119 -11.08 12.80 4.96
CA ILE A 119 -9.63 12.58 5.05
C ILE A 119 -8.93 13.49 6.07
N TRP A 120 -9.48 14.67 6.30
CA TRP A 120 -9.02 15.68 7.27
C TRP A 120 -9.02 15.17 8.71
N ASN A 121 -9.88 14.19 9.03
CA ASN A 121 -9.92 13.58 10.37
C ASN A 121 -8.68 12.71 10.65
N TYR A 122 -7.95 12.30 9.61
CA TYR A 122 -6.78 11.41 9.69
C TYR A 122 -5.50 12.10 9.26
N VAL A 123 -5.64 13.13 8.43
CA VAL A 123 -4.56 13.88 7.80
C VAL A 123 -4.84 15.36 8.08
N PRO A 124 -4.45 15.87 9.27
CA PRO A 124 -4.82 17.22 9.70
C PRO A 124 -4.27 18.26 8.73
N PRO A 125 -5.11 19.17 8.22
CA PRO A 125 -4.66 20.23 7.32
C PRO A 125 -3.64 21.14 8.02
N ARG A 126 -2.84 21.86 7.24
CA ARG A 126 -1.84 22.86 7.71
C ARG A 126 -0.61 22.32 8.45
N ASN A 127 -0.53 21.03 8.76
CA ASN A 127 0.70 20.42 9.25
C ASN A 127 1.61 19.98 8.08
N LEU A 128 2.22 20.95 7.40
CA LEU A 128 3.12 20.72 6.26
C LEU A 128 4.31 19.83 6.60
N LEU A 129 4.79 19.88 7.86
CA LEU A 129 5.89 19.04 8.31
C LEU A 129 5.52 17.55 8.27
N VAL A 130 4.34 17.19 8.80
CA VAL A 130 3.84 15.81 8.76
C VAL A 130 3.64 15.34 7.32
N PHE A 131 3.07 16.19 6.47
CA PHE A 131 2.92 15.89 5.05
C PHE A 131 4.27 15.64 4.39
N ALA A 132 5.24 16.55 4.57
CA ALA A 132 6.59 16.43 4.02
C ALA A 132 7.29 15.15 4.49
N ILE A 133 7.20 14.80 5.78
CA ILE A 133 7.76 13.55 6.32
C ILE A 133 7.13 12.34 5.62
N GLY A 134 5.81 12.30 5.45
CA GLY A 134 5.13 11.20 4.75
C GLY A 134 5.63 11.02 3.32
N ILE A 135 5.75 12.12 2.57
CA ILE A 135 6.29 12.13 1.20
C ILE A 135 7.75 11.66 1.17
N LEU A 136 8.61 12.21 2.06
CA LEU A 136 10.02 11.86 2.17
C LEU A 136 10.26 10.41 2.62
N VAL A 137 9.30 9.79 3.31
CA VAL A 137 9.37 8.38 3.65
C VAL A 137 8.96 7.53 2.45
N VAL A 138 7.85 7.84 1.78
CA VAL A 138 7.30 6.91 0.77
C VAL A 138 8.04 6.97 -0.57
N TYR A 139 8.44 8.15 -1.05
CA TYR A 139 9.04 8.30 -2.37
C TYR A 139 10.42 7.65 -2.48
N PRO A 140 11.40 7.96 -1.59
CA PRO A 140 12.69 7.29 -1.58
C PRO A 140 12.54 5.78 -1.35
N SER A 141 11.73 5.37 -0.37
CA SER A 141 11.50 3.94 -0.10
C SER A 141 10.95 3.22 -1.33
N SER A 142 10.00 3.84 -2.04
CA SER A 142 9.47 3.30 -3.28
C SER A 142 10.56 3.17 -4.35
N TYR A 143 11.34 4.23 -4.58
CA TYR A 143 12.41 4.25 -5.58
C TYR A 143 13.51 3.20 -5.31
N PHE A 144 13.93 3.03 -4.05
CA PHE A 144 14.98 2.11 -3.68
C PHE A 144 14.52 0.65 -3.58
N LEU A 145 13.26 0.39 -3.28
CA LEU A 145 12.74 -0.97 -3.13
C LEU A 145 12.13 -1.48 -4.43
N ASP A 146 11.33 -0.67 -5.13
CA ASP A 146 10.63 -1.12 -6.32
C ASP A 146 11.53 -1.06 -7.56
N ILE A 147 12.00 -2.23 -7.98
CA ILE A 147 12.89 -2.36 -9.14
C ILE A 147 12.27 -1.83 -10.44
N ARG A 148 10.94 -1.76 -10.55
CA ARG A 148 10.24 -1.24 -11.75
C ARG A 148 10.47 0.26 -11.95
N LEU A 149 10.82 0.99 -10.90
CA LEU A 149 11.16 2.41 -10.98
C LEU A 149 12.57 2.64 -11.54
N ARG A 150 13.45 1.65 -11.40
CA ARG A 150 14.85 1.72 -11.85
C ARG A 150 15.10 1.03 -13.18
N LYS A 151 14.35 -0.03 -13.48
CA LYS A 151 14.47 -0.80 -14.72
C LYS A 151 13.23 -0.60 -15.59
N ARG A 152 13.41 -0.55 -16.90
CA ARG A 152 12.28 -0.56 -17.85
C ARG A 152 11.56 -1.91 -17.73
N TYR A 153 10.43 -1.90 -17.05
CA TYR A 153 9.47 -2.99 -17.01
C TYR A 153 8.29 -2.59 -17.88
N GLU A 154 7.83 -3.50 -18.74
CA GLU A 154 6.75 -3.19 -19.69
C GLU A 154 5.44 -2.89 -18.97
N TRP A 155 5.07 -3.69 -17.96
CA TRP A 155 3.83 -3.48 -17.22
C TRP A 155 3.82 -4.18 -15.84
N PRO A 156 3.35 -3.56 -14.73
CA PRO A 156 2.96 -2.16 -14.65
C PRO A 156 4.24 -1.33 -14.67
N ASN A 157 4.26 -0.29 -15.48
CA ASN A 157 5.42 0.57 -15.59
C ASN A 157 5.59 1.32 -14.27
N GLY A 158 6.79 1.25 -13.67
CA GLY A 158 7.07 1.98 -12.45
C GLY A 158 6.87 3.49 -12.62
N ARG A 159 7.14 4.03 -13.82
CA ARG A 159 6.96 5.46 -14.11
C ARG A 159 5.50 5.87 -14.03
N ASP A 160 4.57 5.06 -14.55
CA ASP A 160 3.13 5.34 -14.48
C ASP A 160 2.67 5.34 -13.02
N LEU A 161 3.18 4.39 -12.22
CA LEU A 161 2.89 4.34 -10.79
C LEU A 161 3.37 5.62 -10.07
N LEU A 162 4.61 6.04 -10.36
CA LEU A 162 5.18 7.26 -9.79
C LEU A 162 4.41 8.49 -10.22
N LEU A 163 3.98 8.56 -11.48
CA LEU A 163 3.17 9.66 -12.01
C LEU A 163 1.82 9.75 -11.29
N VAL A 164 1.14 8.62 -11.08
CA VAL A 164 -0.12 8.58 -10.32
C VAL A 164 0.10 9.04 -8.88
N MET A 165 1.18 8.60 -8.24
CA MET A 165 1.54 9.06 -6.89
C MET A 165 1.84 10.57 -6.87
N LEU A 166 2.58 11.10 -7.86
CA LEU A 166 2.91 12.52 -7.98
C LEU A 166 1.67 13.38 -8.17
N ILE A 167 0.77 12.99 -9.07
CA ILE A 167 -0.51 13.67 -9.28
C ILE A 167 -1.32 13.69 -7.98
N SER A 168 -1.37 12.55 -7.27
CA SER A 168 -2.04 12.50 -5.97
C SER A 168 -1.39 13.42 -4.94
N THR A 169 -0.06 13.42 -4.83
CA THR A 169 0.71 14.32 -3.96
C THR A 169 0.41 15.78 -4.26
N LEU A 170 0.40 16.16 -5.54
CA LEU A 170 0.09 17.54 -5.96
C LEU A 170 -1.35 17.93 -5.61
N GLY A 171 -2.31 17.01 -5.83
CA GLY A 171 -3.70 17.23 -5.42
C GLY A 171 -3.82 17.49 -3.91
N PHE A 172 -3.13 16.69 -3.09
CA PHE A 172 -3.09 16.90 -1.64
C PHE A 172 -2.31 18.16 -1.23
N SER A 173 -1.22 18.50 -1.90
CA SER A 173 -0.43 19.68 -1.54
C SER A 173 -1.18 20.97 -1.83
N MET A 174 -1.89 21.05 -2.95
CA MET A 174 -2.78 22.20 -3.23
C MET A 174 -3.83 22.35 -2.14
N TYR A 175 -4.42 21.23 -1.71
CA TYR A 175 -5.35 21.23 -0.59
C TYR A 175 -4.72 21.75 0.72
N TYR A 176 -3.52 21.28 1.08
CA TYR A 176 -2.78 21.71 2.28
C TYR A 176 -2.34 23.18 2.29
N ILE A 177 -2.15 23.77 1.11
CA ILE A 177 -1.71 25.15 0.95
C ILE A 177 -2.90 26.12 0.98
N PHE A 178 -4.02 25.73 0.38
CA PHE A 178 -5.17 26.62 0.17
C PHE A 178 -6.30 26.49 1.21
N TYR A 179 -6.29 25.44 2.05
CA TYR A 179 -7.32 25.19 3.08
C TYR A 179 -6.67 24.92 4.46
#